data_AF-A0A665W419-F1
#
_entry.id   AF-A0A665W419-F1
#
_cell.length_a   1.000
_cell.length_b   1.000
_cell.length_c   1.000
_cell.angle_alpha   90.00
_cell.angle_beta   90.00
_cell.angle_gamma   90.00
#
_symmetry.space_group_name_H-M   'P 1'
#
loop_
_entity.id
_entity.type
_entity.pdbx_description
1 polymer ?
#
loop_
_entity_poly.entity_id
_entity_poly.type
_entity_poly.pdbx_seq_one_letter_code
_entity_poly.pdbx_strand_id
1 'polypeptide(L)'
;KKRLALVLLLCSLPSLTNAFCQRRSPIFGMTHCTDEVDNTWHAVGSSWRNSECMDCTCDECCSAYYIPREIPTDCVSVFDSKACVYKVHKKDDPTKIHKDPLK
;
A
#
# COMPACT_ATOMS: atom_id res chain seq x y z
N LYS A 1 -1.68 26.06 28.97
CA LYS A 1 -0.97 26.44 27.72
C LYS A 1 0.03 25.37 27.24
N LYS A 2 1.01 24.91 28.04
CA LYS A 2 2.00 23.89 27.64
C LYS A 2 1.42 22.56 27.10
N ARG A 3 0.35 22.03 27.73
CA ARG A 3 -0.33 20.80 27.26
C ARG A 3 -1.04 20.98 25.91
N LEU A 4 -1.57 22.19 25.66
CA LEU A 4 -2.30 22.49 24.42
C LEU A 4 -1.35 22.53 23.21
N ALA A 5 -0.15 23.10 23.41
CA ALA A 5 0.91 23.09 22.40
C ALA A 5 1.41 21.67 22.07
N LEU A 6 1.48 20.79 23.08
CA LEU A 6 1.89 19.39 22.91
C LEU A 6 0.87 18.58 22.10
N VAL A 7 -0.43 18.78 22.35
CA VAL A 7 -1.51 18.13 21.61
C VAL A 7 -1.52 18.56 20.14
N LEU A 8 -1.31 19.85 19.87
CA LEU A 8 -1.25 20.37 18.50
C LEU A 8 -0.03 19.83 17.72
N LEU A 9 1.12 19.66 18.38
CA LEU A 9 2.32 19.04 17.79
C LEU A 9 2.11 17.56 17.41
N LEU A 10 1.40 16.81 18.24
CA LEU A 10 1.08 15.39 17.97
C LEU A 10 0.09 15.24 16.81
N CYS A 11 -0.83 16.19 16.62
CA CYS A 11 -1.79 16.20 15.50
C CYS A 11 -1.15 16.57 14.15
N SER A 12 0.03 17.20 14.15
CA SER A 12 0.77 17.52 12.92
C SER A 12 1.70 16.41 12.42
N LEU A 13 1.87 15.32 13.18
CA LEU A 13 2.53 14.13 12.65
C LEU A 13 1.57 13.55 11.59
N PRO A 14 1.95 13.53 10.29
CA PRO A 14 1.15 12.81 9.33
C PRO A 14 0.96 11.40 9.86
N SER A 15 -0.29 10.99 10.05
CA SER A 15 -0.62 9.59 10.32
C SER A 15 0.18 8.79 9.31
N LEU A 16 1.08 7.91 9.77
CA LEU A 16 1.74 6.96 8.88
C LEU A 16 0.60 6.22 8.19
N THR A 17 0.19 6.61 7.00
CA THR A 17 -0.84 5.90 6.25
C THR A 17 -0.13 4.73 5.61
N ASN A 18 -0.58 3.51 5.88
CA ASN A 18 0.04 2.27 5.38
C ASN A 18 -0.09 2.10 3.86
N ALA A 19 -0.64 3.07 3.14
CA ALA A 19 -0.64 3.12 1.69
C ALA A 19 0.58 3.90 1.23
N PHE A 20 1.52 3.22 0.58
CA PHE A 20 2.65 3.87 -0.07
C PHE A 20 2.21 4.32 -1.46
N CYS A 21 2.15 5.63 -1.67
CA CYS A 21 1.85 6.23 -2.97
C CYS A 21 3.02 7.08 -3.44
N GLN A 22 3.41 6.88 -4.69
CA GLN A 22 4.42 7.69 -5.36
C GLN A 22 3.78 8.43 -6.53
N ARG A 23 3.83 9.77 -6.47
CA ARG A 23 3.48 10.61 -7.61
C ARG A 23 4.62 10.64 -8.62
N ARG A 24 4.25 10.61 -9.89
CA ARG A 24 5.11 10.76 -11.04
C ARG A 24 4.90 12.17 -11.61
N SER A 25 5.96 12.76 -12.15
CA SER A 25 5.83 14.06 -12.81
C SER A 25 5.10 13.87 -14.15
N PRO A 26 3.97 14.53 -14.39
CA PRO A 26 3.30 14.45 -15.67
C PRO A 26 4.20 15.10 -16.73
N ILE A 27 4.40 14.42 -17.86
CA ILE A 27 5.09 14.99 -19.00
C ILE A 27 4.05 15.45 -20.01
N PHE A 28 4.01 16.75 -20.25
CA PHE A 28 2.98 17.38 -21.08
C PHE A 28 3.03 16.85 -22.53
N GLY A 29 1.86 16.52 -23.08
CA GLY A 29 1.73 16.03 -24.45
C GLY A 29 2.02 14.53 -24.64
N MET A 30 2.29 13.77 -23.58
CA MET A 30 2.40 12.31 -23.68
C MET A 30 1.03 11.67 -23.94
N THR A 31 1.03 10.63 -24.79
CA THR A 31 -0.13 9.75 -25.00
C THR A 31 -0.02 8.44 -24.23
N HIS A 32 1.20 8.06 -23.84
CA HIS A 32 1.50 6.86 -23.07
C HIS A 32 2.59 7.13 -22.04
N CYS A 33 2.61 6.33 -21.00
CA CYS A 33 3.67 6.27 -20.00
C CYS A 33 4.17 4.83 -19.85
N THR A 34 5.41 4.69 -19.38
CA THR A 34 5.98 3.38 -19.05
C THR A 34 5.79 3.10 -17.57
N ASP A 35 5.36 1.89 -17.24
CA ASP A 35 5.53 1.35 -15.91
C ASP A 35 6.92 0.74 -15.77
N GLU A 36 7.79 1.37 -14.99
CA GLU A 36 9.19 0.95 -14.84
C GLU A 36 9.34 -0.39 -14.11
N VAL A 37 8.33 -0.81 -13.34
CA VAL A 37 8.33 -2.11 -12.65
C VAL A 37 8.21 -3.25 -13.65
N ASP A 38 7.20 -3.19 -14.51
CA ASP A 38 6.91 -4.25 -15.48
C ASP A 38 7.49 -3.98 -16.88
N ASN A 39 8.07 -2.79 -17.09
CA ASN A 39 8.50 -2.27 -18.39
C ASN A 39 7.39 -2.33 -19.46
N THR A 40 6.15 -2.04 -19.06
CA THR A 40 4.97 -2.05 -19.93
C THR A 40 4.49 -0.64 -20.25
N TRP A 41 3.97 -0.44 -21.46
CA TRP A 41 3.43 0.85 -21.90
C TRP A 41 1.92 0.92 -21.65
N HIS A 42 1.47 2.04 -21.10
CA HIS A 42 0.07 2.29 -20.75
C HIS A 42 -0.39 3.62 -21.33
N ALA A 43 -1.62 3.67 -21.84
CA ALA A 43 -2.20 4.91 -22.35
C ALA A 43 -2.50 5.90 -21.22
N VAL A 44 -2.32 7.19 -21.47
CA VAL A 44 -2.73 8.24 -20.52
C VAL A 44 -4.23 8.13 -20.25
N GLY A 45 -4.60 8.16 -18.97
CA GLY A 45 -5.99 7.97 -18.50
C GLY A 45 -6.38 6.52 -18.23
N SER A 46 -5.52 5.53 -18.54
CA SER A 46 -5.73 4.16 -18.09
C SER A 46 -5.36 3.99 -16.61
N SER A 47 -5.79 2.86 -16.04
CA SER A 47 -5.30 2.38 -14.75
C SER A 47 -4.95 0.90 -14.87
N TRP A 48 -3.93 0.47 -14.15
CA TRP A 48 -3.46 -0.91 -14.16
C TRP A 48 -2.91 -1.32 -12.80
N ARG A 49 -2.79 -2.64 -12.59
CA ARG A 49 -2.07 -3.24 -11.47
C ARG A 49 -0.77 -3.80 -12.00
N ASN A 50 0.36 -3.44 -11.40
CA ASN A 50 1.66 -3.99 -11.79
C ASN A 50 2.07 -5.22 -10.97
N SER A 51 3.18 -5.87 -11.33
CA SER A 51 3.65 -7.09 -10.68
C SER A 51 4.09 -6.91 -9.21
N GLU A 52 4.37 -5.68 -8.78
CA GLU A 52 4.66 -5.33 -7.38
C GLU A 52 3.41 -4.94 -6.57
N CYS A 53 2.24 -5.24 -7.10
CA CYS A 53 0.96 -4.99 -6.47
C CYS A 53 0.67 -3.50 -6.24
N MET A 54 1.04 -2.64 -7.19
CA MET A 54 0.72 -1.23 -7.20
C MET A 54 -0.43 -0.94 -8.16
N ASP A 55 -1.49 -0.28 -7.67
CA ASP A 55 -2.50 0.35 -8.51
C ASP A 55 -1.94 1.65 -9.07
N CYS A 56 -1.81 1.70 -10.39
CA CYS A 56 -1.09 2.72 -11.11
C CYS A 56 -1.98 3.44 -12.13
N THR A 57 -1.62 4.70 -12.35
CA THR A 57 -1.95 5.53 -13.49
C THR A 57 -0.63 6.13 -14.02
N CYS A 58 -0.69 6.93 -15.09
CA CYS A 58 0.49 7.66 -15.51
C CYS A 58 0.96 8.72 -14.49
N ASP A 59 0.07 9.19 -13.61
CA ASP A 59 0.36 10.26 -12.66
C ASP A 59 0.81 9.76 -11.28
N GLU A 60 0.40 8.56 -10.88
CA GLU A 60 0.75 7.99 -9.58
C GLU A 60 0.61 6.47 -9.54
N CYS A 61 1.35 5.85 -8.62
CA CYS A 61 1.21 4.44 -8.25
C CYS A 61 1.09 4.31 -6.74
N CYS A 62 0.13 3.51 -6.29
CA CYS A 62 -0.16 3.26 -4.87
C CYS A 62 -0.16 1.77 -4.55
N SER A 63 0.34 1.39 -3.38
CA SER A 63 0.23 0.01 -2.89
C SER A 63 -1.24 -0.41 -2.84
N ALA A 64 -1.58 -1.51 -3.49
CA ALA A 64 -2.94 -2.03 -3.53
C ALA A 64 -3.27 -3.01 -2.39
N TYR A 65 -2.34 -3.15 -1.46
CA TYR A 65 -2.44 -4.05 -0.32
C TYR A 65 -2.35 -3.27 0.98
N TYR A 66 -2.99 -3.81 2.01
CA TYR A 66 -2.89 -3.30 3.37
C TYR A 66 -1.87 -4.11 4.17
N ILE A 67 -1.02 -3.41 4.92
CA ILE A 67 -0.07 -4.00 5.87
C ILE A 67 -0.76 -4.13 7.25
N PRO A 68 -0.94 -5.36 7.78
CA PRO A 68 -1.52 -5.59 9.11
C PRO A 68 -0.66 -4.97 10.21
N ARG A 69 -1.29 -4.28 11.16
CA ARG A 69 -0.58 -3.62 12.29
C ARG A 69 -0.63 -4.41 13.59
N GLU A 70 -1.78 -4.99 13.90
CA GLU A 70 -2.05 -5.64 15.19
C GLU A 70 -2.04 -7.16 15.01
N ILE A 71 -0.86 -7.71 14.73
CA ILE A 71 -0.69 -9.16 14.56
C ILE A 71 -0.58 -9.80 15.95
N PRO A 72 -1.46 -10.76 16.32
CA PRO A 72 -1.33 -11.49 17.58
C PRO A 72 0.03 -12.17 17.75
N THR A 73 0.51 -12.32 18.98
CA THR A 73 1.85 -12.87 19.26
C THR A 73 2.04 -14.30 18.77
N ASP A 74 0.95 -15.07 18.66
CA ASP A 74 0.94 -16.44 18.14
C ASP A 74 0.64 -16.52 16.62
N CYS A 75 0.62 -15.39 15.94
CA CYS A 75 0.44 -15.27 14.50
C CYS A 75 1.69 -14.74 13.78
N VAL A 76 1.74 -14.95 12.47
CA VAL A 76 2.71 -14.35 11.55
C VAL A 76 1.96 -13.81 10.34
N SER A 77 2.46 -12.72 9.76
CA SER A 77 1.95 -12.15 8.52
C SER A 77 2.89 -12.49 7.35
N VAL A 78 2.31 -13.03 6.27
CA VAL A 78 3.04 -13.43 5.07
C VAL A 78 2.38 -12.75 3.87
N PHE A 79 3.18 -12.14 3.00
CA PHE A 79 2.68 -11.50 1.79
C PHE A 79 2.40 -12.55 0.70
N ASP A 80 1.16 -12.59 0.21
CA ASP A 80 0.77 -13.33 -0.98
C ASP A 80 0.78 -12.38 -2.17
N SER A 81 1.86 -12.42 -2.96
CA SER A 81 2.05 -11.56 -4.13
C SER A 81 1.08 -11.84 -5.26
N LYS A 82 0.53 -13.06 -5.36
CA LYS A 82 -0.45 -13.39 -6.41
C LYS A 82 -1.80 -12.75 -6.12
N ALA A 83 -2.18 -12.74 -4.84
CA ALA A 83 -3.42 -12.13 -4.39
C ALA A 83 -3.25 -10.64 -4.01
N CYS A 84 -2.01 -10.13 -3.97
CA CYS A 84 -1.67 -8.80 -3.48
C CYS A 84 -2.24 -8.52 -2.08
N VAL A 85 -2.02 -9.46 -1.14
CA VAL A 85 -2.52 -9.32 0.23
C VAL A 85 -1.55 -9.92 1.24
N TYR A 86 -1.45 -9.31 2.41
CA TYR A 86 -0.92 -9.99 3.57
C TYR A 86 -1.96 -10.96 4.14
N LYS A 87 -1.54 -12.21 4.37
CA LYS A 87 -2.29 -13.23 5.09
C LYS A 87 -1.70 -13.37 6.48
N VAL A 88 -2.55 -13.30 7.50
CA VAL A 88 -2.15 -13.54 8.89
C VAL A 88 -2.62 -14.94 9.27
N HIS A 89 -1.73 -15.78 9.76
CA HIS A 89 -2.05 -17.14 10.20
C HIS A 89 -1.29 -17.50 11.47
N LYS A 90 -1.73 -18.55 12.15
CA LYS A 90 -1.03 -19.06 13.33
C LYS A 90 0.37 -19.55 12.96
N LYS A 91 1.32 -19.39 13.88
CA LYS A 91 2.71 -19.85 13.69
C LYS A 91 2.82 -21.37 13.61
N ASP A 92 2.01 -22.09 14.39
CA ASP A 92 2.00 -23.55 14.49
C ASP A 92 1.09 -24.21 13.45
N ASP A 93 0.13 -23.48 12.88
CA ASP A 93 -0.80 -23.98 11.88
C ASP A 93 -1.14 -22.90 10.81
N PRO A 94 -0.45 -22.91 9.66
CA PRO A 94 -0.67 -21.94 8.59
C PRO A 94 -2.06 -22.03 7.93
N THR A 95 -2.82 -23.09 8.17
CA THR A 95 -4.19 -23.22 7.65
C THR A 95 -5.21 -22.41 8.47
N LYS A 96 -4.86 -22.07 9.72
CA LYS A 96 -5.70 -21.23 10.59
C LYS A 96 -5.43 -19.76 10.34
N ILE A 97 -6.29 -19.16 9.52
CA ILE A 97 -6.25 -17.74 9.17
C ILE A 97 -6.81 -16.89 10.33
N HIS A 98 -6.03 -15.90 10.74
CA HIS A 98 -6.50 -14.80 11.56
C HIS A 98 -7.12 -13.73 10.67
N LYS A 99 -8.38 -13.36 10.94
CA LYS A 99 -9.07 -12.31 10.19
C LYS A 99 -8.76 -10.97 10.84
N ASP A 100 -8.10 -10.09 10.09
CA ASP A 100 -7.90 -8.69 10.48
C ASP A 100 -9.26 -7.95 10.39
N PRO A 101 -9.75 -7.31 11.47
CA PRO A 101 -11.04 -6.63 11.47
C PRO A 101 -11.11 -5.38 10.58
N LEU A 102 -9.98 -4.90 10.05
CA LEU A 102 -9.92 -3.76 9.13
C LEU A 102 -10.07 -4.16 7.65
N LYS A 103 -10.35 -5.44 7.38
CA LYS A 103 -10.52 -5.99 6.03
C LYS A 103 -11.87 -6.68 5.84
#